data_AF-A0A6B3MTK4-F1
#
_entry.id   AF-A0A6B3MTK4-F1
#
_cell.length_a   1.000
_cell.length_b   1.000
_cell.length_c   1.000
_cell.angle_alpha   90.00
_cell.angle_beta   90.00
_cell.angle_gamma   90.00
#
_symmetry.space_group_name_H-M   'P 1'
#
loop_
_entity.id
_entity.type
_entity.pdbx_description
1 polymer ?
#
loop_
_entity_poly.entity_id
_entity_poly.type
_entity_poly.pdbx_seq_one_letter_code
_entity_poly.pdbx_strand_id
1 'polypeptide(L)'
;MPNSSLSLFLGVTATALVLTPTTAVAQTFDFGRVENLPVLPIESDSVLSFFGDIANNEGYIAFRNADPTAPDAGHIGFRPGTDNARYYTVGPGRSPDPATRGTRSATLEGVTGLPNFFNYLKENDIPLSSIGFDFIPKSDRDVTKTWNLGEDKLGQDWFGSPDSPIEEVIFQANPDDVEYFITVGTTKIINFGYSPFYFVSANDNPGTQVGNFNIFWGNPTPAFKAPGLDPLASGLADAFLQDVAAGGGFIQLFSIDQPELSDFSFSVSQGFEIVTLSYPIDIRIVGSTSVPESSSVLGLFMLGALGTVARMTSQK
;
A
#
# COMPACT_ATOMS: atom_id res chain seq x y z
N MET A 1 -45.32 55.25 1.46
CA MET A 1 -45.21 53.78 1.45
C MET A 1 -44.67 53.36 0.10
N PRO A 2 -43.46 52.79 0.07
CA PRO A 2 -43.24 51.60 -0.75
C PRO A 2 -42.61 50.48 0.07
N ASN A 3 -42.97 49.27 -0.31
CA ASN A 3 -42.74 48.01 0.39
C ASN A 3 -41.26 47.60 0.38
N SER A 4 -40.81 47.11 1.53
CA SER A 4 -39.54 46.41 1.72
C SER A 4 -39.60 45.03 1.05
N SER A 5 -38.81 44.80 0.01
CA SER A 5 -38.50 43.45 -0.48
C SER A 5 -37.19 42.96 0.16
N LEU A 6 -37.34 42.20 1.24
CA LEU A 6 -36.27 41.43 1.85
C LEU A 6 -35.91 40.27 0.89
N SER A 7 -34.82 40.39 0.13
CA SER A 7 -34.30 39.26 -0.65
C SER A 7 -33.43 38.40 0.25
N LEU A 8 -34.00 37.29 0.71
CA LEU A 8 -33.30 36.23 1.41
C LEU A 8 -32.46 35.47 0.37
N PHE A 9 -31.16 35.74 0.30
CA PHE A 9 -30.23 34.91 -0.48
C PHE A 9 -30.02 33.58 0.28
N LEU A 10 -30.81 32.57 -0.10
CA LEU A 10 -30.52 31.17 0.21
C LEU A 10 -29.32 30.76 -0.65
N GLY A 11 -28.13 30.75 -0.04
CA GLY A 11 -26.93 30.17 -0.63
C GLY A 11 -27.12 28.67 -0.80
N VAL A 12 -27.40 28.24 -2.02
CA VAL A 12 -27.32 26.83 -2.40
C VAL A 12 -25.83 26.52 -2.58
N THR A 13 -25.22 25.89 -1.58
CA THR A 13 -23.93 25.21 -1.76
C THR A 13 -24.15 24.09 -2.78
N ALA A 14 -23.71 24.32 -4.01
CA ALA A 14 -23.64 23.28 -5.02
C ALA A 14 -22.46 22.36 -4.67
N THR A 15 -22.75 21.29 -3.93
CA THR A 15 -21.83 20.15 -3.83
C THR A 15 -21.80 19.51 -5.22
N ALA A 16 -20.76 19.79 -6.00
CA ALA A 16 -20.49 19.04 -7.21
C ALA A 16 -20.05 17.63 -6.79
N LEU A 17 -21.02 16.72 -6.66
CA LEU A 17 -20.76 15.30 -6.71
C LEU A 17 -20.32 14.98 -8.14
N VAL A 18 -19.01 14.97 -8.36
CA VAL A 18 -18.45 14.19 -9.46
C VAL A 18 -18.70 12.74 -9.06
N LEU A 19 -19.76 12.16 -9.61
CA LEU A 19 -19.97 10.72 -9.59
C LEU A 19 -18.91 10.11 -10.51
N THR A 20 -17.70 9.93 -9.98
CA THR A 20 -16.86 8.84 -10.48
C THR A 20 -17.64 7.55 -10.23
N PRO A 21 -17.63 6.59 -11.18
CA PRO A 21 -18.20 5.29 -10.91
C PRO A 21 -17.46 4.74 -9.69
N THR A 22 -18.14 4.67 -8.55
CA THR A 22 -17.67 3.91 -7.41
C THR A 22 -17.55 2.48 -7.92
N THR A 23 -16.31 2.04 -8.03
CA THR A 23 -15.94 0.64 -8.25
C THR A 23 -16.75 -0.24 -7.30
N ALA A 24 -17.03 -1.44 -7.80
CA ALA A 24 -17.84 -2.49 -7.20
C ALA A 24 -17.72 -2.55 -5.67
N VAL A 25 -18.80 -2.95 -4.99
CA VAL A 25 -18.78 -3.34 -3.57
C VAL A 25 -17.53 -4.19 -3.34
N ALA A 26 -16.48 -3.60 -2.77
CA ALA A 26 -15.27 -4.33 -2.45
C ALA A 26 -15.74 -5.43 -1.51
N GLN A 27 -15.73 -6.68 -1.98
CA GLN A 27 -15.81 -7.81 -1.08
C GLN A 27 -14.64 -7.61 -0.13
N THR A 28 -14.96 -7.25 1.11
CA THR A 28 -13.95 -6.94 2.11
C THR A 28 -13.24 -8.24 2.45
N PHE A 29 -11.95 -8.33 2.18
CA PHE A 29 -11.14 -9.43 2.67
C PHE A 29 -11.19 -9.48 4.21
N ASP A 30 -11.41 -10.67 4.76
CA ASP A 30 -11.42 -10.89 6.20
C ASP A 30 -9.98 -11.00 6.74
N PHE A 31 -9.45 -9.87 7.23
CA PHE A 31 -8.12 -9.81 7.85
C PHE A 31 -8.00 -10.63 9.15
N GLY A 32 -9.10 -11.14 9.72
CA GLY A 32 -9.06 -12.09 10.83
C GLY A 32 -8.48 -13.46 10.45
N ARG A 33 -8.33 -13.74 9.14
CA ARG A 33 -7.68 -14.95 8.62
C ARG A 33 -6.15 -14.88 8.59
N VAL A 34 -5.57 -13.69 8.71
CA VAL A 34 -4.12 -13.46 8.65
C VAL A 34 -3.50 -13.85 10.00
N GLU A 35 -2.54 -14.77 9.98
CA GLU A 35 -2.01 -15.38 11.20
C GLU A 35 -0.53 -15.04 11.45
N ASN A 36 0.27 -14.90 10.39
CA ASN A 36 1.72 -14.86 10.48
C ASN A 36 2.30 -13.46 10.28
N LEU A 37 1.56 -12.55 9.63
CA LEU A 37 2.02 -11.19 9.39
C LEU A 37 1.92 -10.32 10.66
N PRO A 38 2.98 -9.57 11.00
CA PRO A 38 3.13 -8.96 12.33
C PRO A 38 2.26 -7.71 12.53
N VAL A 39 1.73 -7.15 11.45
CA VAL A 39 0.93 -5.92 11.45
C VAL A 39 -0.24 -6.14 10.50
N LEU A 40 -1.42 -5.68 10.88
CA LEU A 40 -2.59 -5.64 10.00
C LEU A 40 -2.83 -4.21 9.48
N PRO A 41 -3.59 -4.05 8.39
CA PRO A 41 -4.06 -2.74 7.97
C PRO A 41 -4.83 -2.02 9.08
N ILE A 42 -4.56 -0.72 9.21
CA ILE A 42 -5.22 0.16 10.15
C ILE A 42 -6.22 0.99 9.34
N GLU A 43 -7.45 1.04 9.82
CA GLU A 43 -8.49 1.89 9.25
C GLU A 43 -8.18 3.36 9.48
N SER A 44 -8.53 4.19 8.50
CA SER A 44 -8.28 5.64 8.56
C SER A 44 -9.34 6.41 7.79
N ASP A 45 -9.80 7.51 8.40
CA ASP A 45 -10.65 8.51 7.74
C ASP A 45 -9.82 9.53 6.93
N SER A 46 -8.49 9.43 6.98
CA SER A 46 -7.53 10.34 6.36
C SER A 46 -6.68 9.58 5.33
N VAL A 47 -7.09 9.66 4.07
CA VAL A 47 -6.55 8.84 2.97
C VAL A 47 -6.22 9.69 1.74
N LEU A 48 -5.04 9.43 1.17
CA LEU A 48 -4.75 9.74 -0.23
C LEU A 48 -4.93 8.48 -1.06
N SER A 49 -5.83 8.51 -2.03
CA SER A 49 -6.12 7.37 -2.91
C SER A 49 -5.51 7.60 -4.28
N PHE A 50 -4.66 6.67 -4.69
CA PHE A 50 -3.98 6.68 -5.98
C PHE A 50 -4.40 5.46 -6.81
N PHE A 51 -4.31 5.60 -8.13
CA PHE A 51 -4.49 4.51 -9.06
C PHE A 51 -3.37 4.52 -10.11
N GLY A 52 -2.79 3.36 -10.37
CA GLY A 52 -1.85 3.12 -11.45
C GLY A 52 -2.52 2.37 -12.58
N ASP A 53 -2.73 3.04 -13.71
CA ASP A 53 -3.27 2.45 -14.93
C ASP A 53 -2.13 1.96 -15.85
N ILE A 54 -2.13 0.66 -16.15
CA ILE A 54 -1.12 0.04 -17.02
C ILE A 54 -1.13 0.64 -18.44
N ALA A 55 -2.25 1.21 -18.90
CA ALA A 55 -2.34 1.89 -20.18
C ALA A 55 -1.49 3.17 -20.24
N ASN A 56 -1.15 3.74 -19.07
CA ASN A 56 -0.30 4.91 -18.92
C ASN A 56 1.14 4.55 -18.50
N ASN A 57 1.53 3.26 -18.58
CA ASN A 57 2.77 2.74 -17.99
C ASN A 57 2.90 3.05 -16.49
N GLU A 58 1.77 3.13 -15.79
CA GLU A 58 1.70 3.10 -14.34
C GLU A 58 1.40 1.66 -13.88
N GLY A 59 1.14 1.49 -12.59
CA GLY A 59 0.97 0.20 -11.98
C GLY A 59 2.20 -0.20 -11.16
N TYR A 60 2.30 -1.50 -10.87
CA TYR A 60 3.53 -2.08 -10.35
C TYR A 60 3.94 -3.31 -11.14
N ILE A 61 5.21 -3.68 -10.99
CA ILE A 61 5.82 -4.74 -11.78
C ILE A 61 6.30 -5.83 -10.85
N ALA A 62 5.76 -7.02 -11.04
CA ALA A 62 6.16 -8.23 -10.36
C ALA A 62 6.88 -9.16 -11.35
N PHE A 63 8.10 -9.58 -11.04
CA PHE A 63 8.92 -10.36 -11.96
C PHE A 63 9.76 -11.43 -11.27
N ARG A 64 10.24 -12.39 -12.04
CA ARG A 64 11.12 -13.48 -11.59
C ARG A 64 12.03 -13.94 -12.71
N ASN A 65 13.08 -14.67 -12.36
CA ASN A 65 13.93 -15.30 -13.36
C ASN A 65 13.13 -16.27 -14.23
N ALA A 66 13.36 -16.23 -15.55
CA ALA A 66 12.74 -17.17 -16.48
C ALA A 66 13.39 -18.57 -16.41
N ASP A 67 14.61 -18.68 -15.87
CA ASP A 67 15.22 -19.96 -15.53
C ASP A 67 14.64 -20.48 -14.20
N PRO A 68 13.87 -21.58 -14.20
CA PRO A 68 13.25 -22.12 -12.99
C PRO A 68 14.26 -22.69 -11.98
N THR A 69 15.55 -22.79 -12.33
CA THR A 69 16.62 -23.26 -11.43
C THR A 69 17.40 -22.12 -10.78
N ALA A 70 17.14 -20.88 -11.19
CA ALA A 70 17.78 -19.71 -10.61
C ALA A 70 17.28 -19.46 -9.17
N PRO A 71 18.12 -18.88 -8.29
CA PRO A 71 17.74 -18.59 -6.92
C PRO A 71 16.57 -17.61 -6.81
N ASP A 72 16.33 -16.79 -7.84
CA ASP A 72 15.27 -15.79 -7.92
C ASP A 72 14.14 -16.19 -8.90
N ALA A 73 13.93 -17.49 -9.08
CA ALA A 73 12.82 -18.07 -9.87
C ALA A 73 11.46 -18.02 -9.14
N GLY A 74 11.43 -17.58 -7.88
CA GLY A 74 10.25 -17.62 -7.00
C GLY A 74 9.92 -19.02 -6.48
N HIS A 75 8.82 -19.15 -5.74
CA HIS A 75 8.34 -20.42 -5.20
C HIS A 75 7.07 -20.92 -5.89
N ILE A 76 6.82 -22.23 -5.81
CA ILE A 76 5.52 -22.83 -6.18
C ILE A 76 4.59 -22.68 -4.97
N GLY A 77 3.48 -21.95 -5.13
CA GLY A 77 2.44 -21.86 -4.11
C GLY A 77 1.79 -23.22 -3.83
N PHE A 78 1.17 -23.37 -2.67
CA PHE A 78 0.52 -24.63 -2.26
C PHE A 78 -0.84 -24.86 -2.93
N ARG A 79 -1.29 -23.94 -3.77
CA ARG A 79 -2.62 -23.98 -4.38
C ARG A 79 -2.61 -24.64 -5.75
N PRO A 80 -3.68 -25.39 -6.10
CA PRO A 80 -3.84 -25.90 -7.45
C PRO A 80 -3.94 -24.75 -8.47
N GLY A 81 -3.06 -24.74 -9.48
CA GLY A 81 -3.09 -23.76 -10.56
C GLY A 81 -2.47 -22.40 -10.23
N THR A 82 -1.84 -22.23 -9.06
CA THR A 82 -0.96 -21.08 -8.83
C THR A 82 0.38 -21.35 -9.49
N ASP A 83 0.63 -20.68 -10.61
CA ASP A 83 1.97 -20.54 -11.16
C ASP A 83 2.92 -19.97 -10.09
N ASN A 84 4.22 -20.19 -10.28
CA ASN A 84 5.26 -19.68 -9.37
C ASN A 84 4.95 -18.23 -8.91
N ALA A 85 5.10 -17.95 -7.63
CA ALA A 85 5.06 -16.60 -7.10
C ALA A 85 6.16 -15.75 -7.76
N ARG A 86 5.95 -14.45 -7.85
CA ARG A 86 6.95 -13.52 -8.37
C ARG A 86 7.96 -13.21 -7.27
N TYR A 87 9.22 -13.09 -7.64
CA TYR A 87 10.30 -12.92 -6.68
C TYR A 87 10.55 -11.44 -6.38
N TYR A 88 10.46 -10.55 -7.37
CA TYR A 88 10.67 -9.12 -7.18
C TYR A 88 9.38 -8.33 -7.39
N THR A 89 9.27 -7.19 -6.72
CA THR A 89 8.25 -6.16 -6.99
C THR A 89 8.90 -4.78 -7.05
N VAL A 90 8.50 -3.95 -8.01
CA VAL A 90 9.03 -2.59 -8.19
C VAL A 90 8.06 -1.69 -8.94
N GLY A 91 8.16 -0.38 -8.72
CA GLY A 91 7.53 0.62 -9.57
C GLY A 91 8.10 0.65 -11.00
N PRO A 92 7.33 1.17 -11.96
CA PRO A 92 7.62 0.99 -13.39
C PRO A 92 8.87 1.75 -13.85
N GLY A 93 9.30 2.80 -13.13
CA GLY A 93 10.54 3.53 -13.44
C GLY A 93 11.83 2.70 -13.39
N ARG A 94 11.76 1.48 -12.83
CA ARG A 94 12.86 0.53 -12.74
C ARG A 94 12.52 -0.84 -13.32
N SER A 95 11.54 -0.90 -14.22
CA SER A 95 11.17 -2.12 -14.94
C SER A 95 12.38 -2.77 -15.65
N PRO A 96 12.55 -4.10 -15.53
CA PRO A 96 13.46 -4.86 -16.38
C PRO A 96 13.01 -4.90 -17.84
N ASP A 97 11.73 -4.65 -18.13
CA ASP A 97 11.22 -4.45 -19.49
C ASP A 97 11.19 -2.95 -19.84
N PRO A 98 12.02 -2.48 -20.79
CA PRO A 98 11.99 -1.09 -21.23
C PRO A 98 10.62 -0.61 -21.75
N ALA A 99 9.79 -1.51 -22.26
CA ALA A 99 8.48 -1.17 -22.83
C ALA A 99 7.47 -0.70 -21.77
N THR A 100 7.61 -1.17 -20.52
CA THR A 100 6.72 -0.84 -19.40
C THR A 100 7.30 0.21 -18.46
N ARG A 101 8.37 0.92 -18.88
CA ARG A 101 8.98 1.95 -18.04
C ARG A 101 8.10 3.19 -17.93
N GLY A 102 7.67 3.44 -16.70
CA GLY A 102 6.89 4.62 -16.30
C GLY A 102 7.72 5.64 -15.53
N THR A 103 7.07 6.72 -15.09
CA THR A 103 7.70 7.76 -14.24
C THR A 103 7.21 7.74 -12.79
N ARG A 104 6.18 6.94 -12.51
CA ARG A 104 5.50 6.77 -11.22
C ARG A 104 4.71 5.46 -11.25
N SER A 105 4.45 4.89 -10.08
CA SER A 105 3.61 3.70 -9.94
C SER A 105 2.13 4.04 -9.97
N ALA A 106 1.72 5.20 -9.46
CA ALA A 106 0.31 5.60 -9.45
C ALA A 106 0.14 7.11 -9.42
N THR A 107 -1.01 7.58 -9.88
CA THR A 107 -1.43 8.98 -9.87
C THR A 107 -2.54 9.21 -8.85
N LEU A 108 -2.51 10.35 -8.17
CA LEU A 108 -3.50 10.70 -7.14
C LEU A 108 -4.87 10.95 -7.77
N GLU A 109 -5.90 10.27 -7.25
CA GLU A 109 -7.29 10.41 -7.69
C GLU A 109 -8.18 11.04 -6.62
N GLY A 110 -7.86 10.84 -5.34
CA GLY A 110 -8.70 11.23 -4.23
C GLY A 110 -7.94 11.70 -3.01
N VAL A 111 -8.51 12.68 -2.31
CA VAL A 111 -8.02 13.18 -1.02
C VAL A 111 -9.20 13.24 -0.05
N THR A 112 -9.13 12.48 1.04
CA THR A 112 -10.18 12.41 2.07
C THR A 112 -9.55 12.65 3.43
N GLY A 113 -10.12 13.53 4.26
CA GLY A 113 -9.63 13.74 5.63
C GLY A 113 -8.23 14.35 5.77
N LEU A 114 -7.69 14.99 4.72
CA LEU A 114 -6.44 15.76 4.72
C LEU A 114 -6.70 17.22 4.32
N PRO A 115 -7.28 18.05 5.22
CA PRO A 115 -7.72 19.39 4.87
C PRO A 115 -6.56 20.34 4.54
N ASN A 116 -5.40 20.23 5.21
CA ASN A 116 -4.28 21.14 4.92
C ASN A 116 -3.72 20.86 3.53
N PHE A 117 -3.44 19.60 3.21
CA PHE A 117 -2.96 19.19 1.89
C PHE A 117 -3.94 19.54 0.77
N PHE A 118 -5.22 19.21 0.95
CA PHE A 118 -6.23 19.46 -0.08
C PHE A 118 -6.48 20.95 -0.34
N ASN A 119 -6.50 21.77 0.72
CA ASN A 119 -6.64 23.22 0.56
C ASN A 119 -5.39 23.80 -0.12
N TYR A 120 -4.19 23.35 0.23
CA TYR A 120 -2.97 23.81 -0.42
C TYR A 120 -2.97 23.52 -1.93
N LEU A 121 -3.40 22.31 -2.33
CA LEU A 121 -3.55 21.96 -3.75
C LEU A 121 -4.52 22.91 -4.47
N LYS A 122 -5.69 23.19 -3.86
CA LYS A 122 -6.70 24.08 -4.43
C LYS A 122 -6.26 25.53 -4.53
N GLU A 123 -5.68 26.07 -3.47
CA GLU A 123 -5.27 27.48 -3.40
C GLU A 123 -4.14 27.80 -4.39
N ASN A 124 -3.37 26.79 -4.79
CA ASN A 124 -2.25 26.93 -5.70
C ASN A 124 -2.49 26.29 -7.08
N ASP A 125 -3.73 25.93 -7.40
CA ASP A 125 -4.13 25.33 -8.68
C ASP A 125 -3.29 24.09 -9.09
N ILE A 126 -2.89 23.27 -8.11
CA ILE A 126 -2.12 22.05 -8.34
C ILE A 126 -3.11 20.90 -8.61
N PRO A 127 -3.16 20.35 -9.83
CA PRO A 127 -4.10 19.27 -10.15
C PRO A 127 -3.68 17.97 -9.46
N LEU A 128 -4.65 17.14 -9.06
CA LEU A 128 -4.37 15.82 -8.46
C LEU A 128 -3.47 14.96 -9.35
N SER A 129 -3.69 15.02 -10.67
CA SER A 129 -2.88 14.29 -11.66
C SER A 129 -1.40 14.65 -11.68
N SER A 130 -1.02 15.80 -11.12
CA SER A 130 0.40 16.15 -10.95
C SER A 130 1.06 15.38 -9.81
N ILE A 131 0.29 14.84 -8.86
CA ILE A 131 0.78 14.13 -7.68
C ILE A 131 0.94 12.65 -8.01
N GLY A 132 2.16 12.14 -7.88
CA GLY A 132 2.50 10.75 -8.14
C GLY A 132 2.95 10.01 -6.89
N PHE A 133 2.75 8.71 -6.85
CA PHE A 133 3.36 7.78 -5.90
C PHE A 133 4.30 6.83 -6.63
N ASP A 134 5.45 6.52 -6.03
CA ASP A 134 6.34 5.49 -6.57
C ASP A 134 7.15 4.78 -5.48
N PHE A 135 7.64 3.59 -5.81
CA PHE A 135 8.49 2.76 -4.96
C PHE A 135 9.58 2.07 -5.77
N ILE A 136 10.82 2.46 -5.54
CA ILE A 136 11.94 2.05 -6.39
C ILE A 136 13.24 1.96 -5.60
N PRO A 137 14.26 1.26 -6.13
CA PRO A 137 15.64 1.39 -5.66
C PRO A 137 16.09 2.86 -5.64
N LYS A 138 16.80 3.27 -4.58
CA LYS A 138 17.47 4.57 -4.50
C LYS A 138 18.57 4.65 -5.56
N SER A 139 18.71 5.81 -6.21
CA SER A 139 19.74 6.06 -7.23
C SER A 139 19.64 5.11 -8.44
N ASP A 140 20.76 4.79 -9.09
CA ASP A 140 20.93 3.85 -10.20
C ASP A 140 21.18 2.40 -9.75
N ARG A 141 20.75 2.06 -8.53
CA ARG A 141 20.94 0.71 -7.97
C ARG A 141 20.11 -0.32 -8.74
N ASP A 142 20.70 -1.51 -8.83
CA ASP A 142 20.13 -2.66 -9.52
C ASP A 142 18.96 -3.24 -8.71
N VAL A 143 17.78 -3.28 -9.32
CA VAL A 143 16.54 -3.77 -8.69
C VAL A 143 16.70 -5.18 -8.11
N THR A 144 17.47 -6.04 -8.77
CA THR A 144 17.71 -7.44 -8.35
C THR A 144 18.60 -7.57 -7.12
N LYS A 145 19.21 -6.46 -6.69
CA LYS A 145 20.09 -6.39 -5.51
C LYS A 145 19.49 -5.60 -4.37
N THR A 146 18.38 -4.92 -4.59
CA THR A 146 17.77 -4.01 -3.61
C THR A 146 16.46 -4.53 -3.06
N TRP A 147 15.63 -5.20 -3.89
CA TRP A 147 14.32 -5.72 -3.50
C TRP A 147 14.32 -7.23 -3.35
N ASN A 148 13.48 -7.72 -2.45
CA ASN A 148 13.34 -9.13 -2.05
C ASN A 148 14.67 -9.84 -1.72
N LEU A 149 15.33 -9.38 -0.66
CA LEU A 149 16.50 -10.02 -0.07
C LEU A 149 16.15 -11.24 0.82
N GLY A 150 14.87 -11.61 0.89
CA GLY A 150 14.43 -12.85 1.51
C GLY A 150 14.91 -14.06 0.72
N GLU A 151 15.06 -15.20 1.39
CA GLU A 151 15.44 -16.46 0.73
C GLU A 151 14.22 -17.23 0.17
N ASP A 152 13.02 -16.65 0.31
CA ASP A 152 11.74 -17.24 -0.08
C ASP A 152 11.49 -18.60 0.62
N LYS A 153 11.66 -18.59 1.96
CA LYS A 153 11.65 -19.77 2.82
C LYS A 153 10.34 -19.90 3.59
N LEU A 154 9.77 -21.10 3.48
CA LEU A 154 8.58 -21.50 4.24
C LEU A 154 8.80 -21.38 5.75
N GLY A 155 7.92 -20.63 6.42
CA GLY A 155 7.94 -20.39 7.87
C GLY A 155 8.81 -19.19 8.29
N GLN A 156 9.35 -18.42 7.34
CA GLN A 156 10.16 -17.23 7.61
C GLN A 156 9.62 -15.98 6.91
N ASP A 157 9.67 -15.98 5.58
CA ASP A 157 9.22 -14.89 4.69
C ASP A 157 8.10 -15.33 3.76
N TRP A 158 7.79 -16.63 3.73
CA TRP A 158 6.60 -17.19 3.09
C TRP A 158 5.88 -18.13 4.06
N PHE A 159 4.57 -18.00 4.15
CA PHE A 159 3.70 -18.83 4.97
C PHE A 159 2.55 -19.35 4.14
N GLY A 160 2.38 -20.66 4.13
CA GLY A 160 1.31 -21.34 3.42
C GLY A 160 1.32 -22.83 3.73
N SER A 161 0.21 -23.48 3.42
CA SER A 161 0.12 -24.94 3.44
C SER A 161 -0.98 -25.39 2.49
N PRO A 162 -0.98 -26.66 2.05
CA PRO A 162 -2.05 -27.22 1.21
C PRO A 162 -3.45 -27.11 1.84
N ASP A 163 -3.52 -27.03 3.17
CA ASP A 163 -4.77 -26.95 3.94
C ASP A 163 -5.16 -25.51 4.30
N SER A 164 -4.31 -24.52 4.01
CA SER A 164 -4.55 -23.11 4.34
C SER A 164 -5.37 -22.42 3.24
N PRO A 165 -6.43 -21.67 3.60
CA PRO A 165 -7.20 -20.88 2.63
C PRO A 165 -6.48 -19.59 2.22
N ILE A 166 -5.37 -19.23 2.90
CA ILE A 166 -4.55 -18.04 2.60
C ILE A 166 -3.06 -18.38 2.48
N GLU A 167 -2.32 -17.57 1.74
CA GLU A 167 -0.86 -17.57 1.65
C GLU A 167 -0.41 -16.16 1.99
N GLU A 168 0.60 -16.07 2.85
CA GLU A 168 1.15 -14.82 3.36
C GLU A 168 2.62 -14.73 2.94
N VAL A 169 3.03 -13.59 2.40
CA VAL A 169 4.40 -13.37 1.91
C VAL A 169 4.92 -12.04 2.47
N ILE A 170 6.19 -12.02 2.86
CA ILE A 170 6.90 -10.84 3.33
C ILE A 170 8.01 -10.49 2.33
N PHE A 171 7.77 -9.48 1.50
CA PHE A 171 8.81 -8.95 0.61
C PHE A 171 9.68 -7.97 1.38
N GLN A 172 10.93 -8.35 1.62
CA GLN A 172 11.90 -7.52 2.34
C GLN A 172 12.94 -6.92 1.40
N ALA A 173 13.36 -5.70 1.66
CA ALA A 173 14.45 -5.02 0.95
C ALA A 173 15.45 -4.45 1.95
N ASN A 174 16.65 -4.13 1.48
CA ASN A 174 17.58 -3.36 2.29
C ASN A 174 17.05 -1.92 2.41
N PRO A 175 16.76 -1.41 3.63
CA PRO A 175 16.22 -0.06 3.83
C PRO A 175 17.12 1.05 3.28
N ASP A 176 18.43 0.81 3.17
CA ASP A 176 19.37 1.78 2.62
C ASP A 176 19.29 1.88 1.10
N ASP A 177 18.63 0.92 0.46
CA ASP A 177 18.72 0.70 -0.98
C ASP A 177 17.41 1.01 -1.70
N VAL A 178 16.31 1.18 -0.97
CA VAL A 178 14.96 1.37 -1.52
C VAL A 178 14.21 2.52 -0.86
N GLU A 179 13.25 3.09 -1.58
CA GLU A 179 12.44 4.18 -1.06
C GLU A 179 11.03 4.20 -1.63
N TYR A 180 10.11 4.72 -0.82
CA TYR A 180 8.74 5.07 -1.17
C TYR A 180 8.57 6.58 -1.10
N PHE A 181 7.88 7.18 -2.07
CA PHE A 181 7.74 8.63 -2.08
C PHE A 181 6.51 9.15 -2.83
N ILE A 182 6.17 10.40 -2.52
CA ILE A 182 5.21 11.22 -3.29
C ILE A 182 5.99 12.25 -4.11
N THR A 183 5.54 12.51 -5.33
CA THR A 183 6.03 13.60 -6.19
C THR A 183 4.96 14.65 -6.45
N VAL A 184 5.39 15.87 -6.82
CA VAL A 184 4.61 16.83 -7.60
C VAL A 184 5.32 17.03 -8.94
N GLY A 185 4.65 16.70 -10.03
CA GLY A 185 5.32 16.48 -11.31
C GLY A 185 6.37 15.37 -11.20
N THR A 186 7.64 15.72 -11.42
CA THR A 186 8.80 14.83 -11.26
C THR A 186 9.60 15.10 -9.98
N THR A 187 9.22 16.12 -9.21
CA THR A 187 9.91 16.50 -7.98
C THR A 187 9.39 15.69 -6.82
N LYS A 188 10.26 14.90 -6.20
CA LYS A 188 9.97 14.21 -4.94
C LYS A 188 9.75 15.21 -3.81
N ILE A 189 8.61 15.13 -3.12
CA ILE A 189 8.24 16.06 -2.03
C ILE A 189 8.21 15.40 -0.65
N ILE A 190 7.84 14.12 -0.59
CA ILE A 190 7.77 13.33 0.64
C ILE A 190 8.50 12.01 0.44
N ASN A 191 9.22 11.55 1.46
CA ASN A 191 9.84 10.23 1.53
C ASN A 191 9.31 9.48 2.76
N PHE A 192 8.97 8.20 2.63
CA PHE A 192 8.45 7.37 3.72
C PHE A 192 9.48 6.39 4.30
N GLY A 193 10.74 6.47 3.85
CA GLY A 193 11.77 5.51 4.24
C GLY A 193 11.50 4.14 3.65
N TYR A 194 11.60 3.10 4.47
CA TYR A 194 11.35 1.71 4.07
C TYR A 194 10.43 1.00 5.07
N SER A 195 9.52 0.20 4.54
CA SER A 195 8.77 -0.85 5.23
C SER A 195 8.80 -2.09 4.34
N PRO A 196 8.88 -3.31 4.91
CA PRO A 196 8.51 -4.51 4.18
C PRO A 196 7.11 -4.38 3.58
N PHE A 197 6.87 -5.08 2.48
CA PHE A 197 5.53 -5.31 1.97
C PHE A 197 5.05 -6.68 2.45
N TYR A 198 3.88 -6.67 3.08
CA TYR A 198 3.15 -7.88 3.40
C TYR A 198 2.14 -8.11 2.30
N PHE A 199 2.11 -9.31 1.74
CA PHE A 199 1.20 -9.70 0.69
C PHE A 199 0.35 -10.88 1.15
N VAL A 200 -0.94 -10.83 0.84
CA VAL A 200 -1.85 -11.95 1.06
C VAL A 200 -2.54 -12.31 -0.24
N SER A 201 -2.46 -13.59 -0.57
CA SER A 201 -3.32 -14.22 -1.56
C SER A 201 -4.31 -15.10 -0.83
N ALA A 202 -5.57 -15.12 -1.23
CA ALA A 202 -6.64 -15.90 -0.57
C ALA A 202 -7.53 -16.59 -1.59
N ASN A 203 -7.72 -17.92 -1.51
CA ASN A 203 -8.43 -18.72 -2.52
C ASN A 203 -9.96 -18.59 -2.45
N ASP A 204 -10.45 -17.35 -2.46
CA ASP A 204 -11.85 -17.04 -2.25
C ASP A 204 -12.67 -17.15 -3.55
N ASN A 205 -11.99 -17.26 -4.70
CA ASN A 205 -12.63 -17.40 -6.01
C ASN A 205 -11.97 -18.51 -6.88
N PRO A 206 -12.06 -19.79 -6.45
CA PRO A 206 -11.40 -20.91 -7.12
C PRO A 206 -11.94 -21.11 -8.54
N GLY A 207 -11.04 -21.18 -9.53
CA GLY A 207 -11.38 -21.44 -10.93
C GLY A 207 -11.37 -20.23 -11.85
N THR A 208 -11.03 -19.04 -11.34
CA THR A 208 -10.76 -17.87 -12.17
C THR A 208 -9.27 -17.83 -12.57
N GLN A 209 -8.96 -17.44 -13.81
CA GLN A 209 -7.57 -17.34 -14.31
C GLN A 209 -6.74 -16.28 -13.56
N VAL A 210 -7.41 -15.40 -12.81
CA VAL A 210 -6.86 -14.25 -12.09
C VAL A 210 -7.20 -14.34 -10.58
N GLY A 211 -7.65 -15.52 -10.14
CA GLY A 211 -8.25 -15.68 -8.83
C GLY A 211 -7.23 -15.51 -7.74
N ASN A 212 -7.20 -14.32 -7.13
CA ASN A 212 -7.39 -14.01 -5.71
C ASN A 212 -7.22 -12.50 -5.52
N PHE A 213 -7.64 -11.95 -4.38
CA PHE A 213 -7.37 -10.54 -4.08
C PHE A 213 -5.87 -10.25 -4.14
N ASN A 214 -5.52 -9.12 -4.72
CA ASN A 214 -4.20 -8.54 -4.66
C ASN A 214 -4.15 -7.62 -3.46
N ILE A 215 -3.70 -8.16 -2.32
CA ILE A 215 -3.68 -7.43 -1.05
C ILE A 215 -2.24 -7.24 -0.64
N PHE A 216 -1.83 -5.99 -0.46
CA PHE A 216 -0.57 -5.72 0.21
C PHE A 216 -0.65 -4.50 1.10
N TRP A 217 0.19 -4.49 2.13
CA TRP A 217 0.32 -3.35 3.04
C TRP A 217 1.71 -3.28 3.64
N GLY A 218 2.02 -2.14 4.26
CA GLY A 218 3.25 -1.93 5.02
C GLY A 218 3.01 -1.78 6.52
N ASN A 219 4.11 -1.64 7.26
CA ASN A 219 4.08 -1.10 8.60
C ASN A 219 3.70 0.39 8.58
N PRO A 220 3.09 0.91 9.66
CA PRO A 220 3.08 2.33 9.94
C PRO A 220 4.52 2.89 9.93
N THR A 221 4.75 3.90 9.08
CA THR A 221 6.06 4.53 8.90
C THR A 221 5.95 6.05 9.02
N PRO A 222 7.01 6.73 9.49
CA PRO A 222 7.03 8.20 9.48
C PRO A 222 7.17 8.73 8.06
N ALA A 223 6.69 9.95 7.83
CA ALA A 223 6.87 10.69 6.58
C ALA A 223 7.85 11.85 6.77
N PHE A 224 8.70 12.09 5.76
CA PHE A 224 9.72 13.13 5.79
C PHE A 224 9.65 14.03 4.57
N LYS A 225 9.80 15.34 4.77
CA LYS A 225 9.93 16.30 3.67
C LYS A 225 11.25 16.08 2.93
N ALA A 226 11.20 16.07 1.60
CA ALA A 226 12.40 16.04 0.78
C ALA A 226 13.22 17.35 0.93
N PRO A 227 14.57 17.30 0.90
CA PRO A 227 15.39 18.49 1.00
C PRO A 227 15.41 19.30 -0.30
N GLY A 228 15.69 20.60 -0.20
CA GLY A 228 15.96 21.46 -1.37
C GLY A 228 14.76 21.79 -2.26
N LEU A 229 13.54 21.67 -1.73
CA LEU A 229 12.31 22.00 -2.44
C LEU A 229 12.19 23.51 -2.69
N ASP A 230 11.64 23.87 -3.84
CA ASP A 230 11.17 25.23 -4.07
C ASP A 230 10.01 25.58 -3.11
N PRO A 231 9.64 26.87 -2.96
CA PRO A 231 8.62 27.27 -2.00
C PRO A 231 7.24 26.61 -2.20
N LEU A 232 6.85 26.34 -3.45
CA LEU A 232 5.56 25.73 -3.76
C LEU A 232 5.56 24.25 -3.35
N ALA A 233 6.58 23.50 -3.78
CA ALA A 233 6.74 22.10 -3.42
C ALA A 233 6.97 21.90 -1.91
N SER A 234 7.72 22.80 -1.26
CA SER A 234 7.91 22.77 0.20
C SER A 234 6.61 23.01 0.94
N GLY A 235 5.81 23.99 0.53
CA GLY A 235 4.55 24.28 1.21
C GLY A 235 3.54 23.14 1.07
N LEU A 236 3.50 22.47 -0.08
CA LEU A 236 2.68 21.27 -0.28
C LEU A 236 3.12 20.12 0.64
N ALA A 237 4.44 19.89 0.74
CA ALA A 237 4.99 18.89 1.64
C ALA A 237 4.69 19.21 3.12
N ASP A 238 4.84 20.47 3.53
CA ASP A 238 4.54 20.92 4.89
C ASP A 238 3.04 20.75 5.22
N ALA A 239 2.15 21.06 4.26
CA ALA A 239 0.72 20.84 4.42
C ALA A 239 0.36 19.36 4.62
N PHE A 240 0.97 18.46 3.84
CA PHE A 240 0.82 17.02 4.04
C PHE A 240 1.31 16.57 5.42
N LEU A 241 2.51 17.00 5.82
CA LEU A 241 3.09 16.62 7.12
C LEU A 241 2.31 17.17 8.30
N GLN A 242 1.63 18.31 8.15
CA GLN A 242 0.72 18.85 9.16
C GLN A 242 -0.49 17.93 9.35
N ASP A 243 -1.07 17.40 8.27
CA ASP A 243 -2.15 16.42 8.35
C ASP A 243 -1.65 15.10 8.98
N VAL A 244 -0.45 14.63 8.60
CA VAL A 244 0.17 13.43 9.20
C VAL A 244 0.38 13.61 10.70
N ALA A 245 0.92 14.75 11.13
CA ALA A 245 1.11 15.04 12.55
C ALA A 245 -0.22 15.09 13.32
N ALA A 246 -1.27 15.65 12.72
CA ALA A 246 -2.60 15.70 13.32
C ALA A 246 -3.25 14.31 13.44
N GLY A 247 -3.01 13.42 12.46
CA GLY A 247 -3.57 12.06 12.43
C GLY A 247 -2.74 10.98 13.14
N GLY A 248 -1.72 11.36 13.92
CA GLY A 248 -0.97 10.44 14.79
C GLY A 248 0.47 10.15 14.38
N GLY A 249 0.97 10.83 13.34
CA GLY A 249 2.39 10.95 13.01
C GLY A 249 2.94 9.89 12.04
N PHE A 250 2.13 8.93 11.62
CA PHE A 250 2.55 7.84 10.74
C PHE A 250 1.62 7.72 9.54
N ILE A 251 2.11 7.04 8.50
CA ILE A 251 1.34 6.60 7.35
C ILE A 251 1.43 5.09 7.20
N GLN A 252 0.42 4.48 6.62
CA GLN A 252 0.45 3.08 6.19
C GLN A 252 0.06 3.00 4.72
N LEU A 253 0.88 2.29 3.94
CA LEU A 253 0.55 1.90 2.58
C LEU A 253 -0.43 0.74 2.63
N PHE A 254 -1.50 0.81 1.85
CA PHE A 254 -2.50 -0.25 1.78
C PHE A 254 -3.10 -0.35 0.37
N SER A 255 -3.18 -1.57 -0.14
CA SER A 255 -3.90 -1.88 -1.36
C SER A 255 -4.71 -3.13 -1.17
N ILE A 256 -5.91 -3.10 -1.72
CA ILE A 256 -6.75 -4.25 -1.94
C ILE A 256 -7.38 -4.09 -3.31
N ASP A 257 -7.21 -5.09 -4.14
CA ASP A 257 -7.87 -5.16 -5.42
C ASP A 257 -8.34 -6.57 -5.72
N GLN A 258 -9.40 -6.69 -6.52
CA GLN A 258 -9.77 -7.93 -7.15
C GLN A 258 -9.55 -7.76 -8.65
N PRO A 259 -8.30 -7.92 -9.11
CA PRO A 259 -7.91 -7.47 -10.44
C PRO A 259 -8.60 -8.34 -11.52
N GLU A 260 -8.98 -7.71 -12.62
CA GLU A 260 -9.52 -8.37 -13.80
C GLU A 260 -8.41 -8.67 -14.81
N LEU A 261 -8.65 -9.52 -15.82
CA LEU A 261 -7.63 -9.83 -16.83
C LEU A 261 -7.09 -8.57 -17.55
N SER A 262 -7.91 -7.52 -17.67
CA SER A 262 -7.51 -6.24 -18.26
C SER A 262 -6.49 -5.47 -17.42
N ASP A 263 -6.35 -5.80 -16.14
CA ASP A 263 -5.40 -5.17 -15.23
C ASP A 263 -3.99 -5.76 -15.33
N PHE A 264 -3.78 -6.75 -16.21
CA PHE A 264 -2.50 -7.43 -16.37
C PHE A 264 -1.90 -7.22 -17.76
N SER A 265 -0.59 -7.04 -17.77
CA SER A 265 0.24 -7.23 -18.95
C SER A 265 1.36 -8.21 -18.65
N PHE A 266 1.60 -9.15 -19.55
CA PHE A 266 2.62 -10.19 -19.42
C PHE A 266 3.69 -10.00 -20.48
N SER A 267 4.95 -10.03 -20.07
CA SER A 267 6.08 -10.01 -21.00
C SER A 267 7.24 -10.88 -20.50
N VAL A 268 8.16 -11.18 -21.42
CA VAL A 268 9.45 -11.80 -21.10
C VAL A 268 10.53 -10.90 -21.66
N SER A 269 11.39 -10.37 -20.79
CA SER A 269 12.43 -9.40 -21.18
C SER A 269 13.63 -9.53 -20.27
N GLN A 270 14.83 -9.37 -20.84
CA GLN A 270 16.10 -9.40 -20.09
C GLN A 270 16.29 -10.66 -19.21
N GLY A 271 15.73 -11.80 -19.60
CA GLY A 271 15.81 -13.06 -18.83
C GLY A 271 14.79 -13.19 -17.69
N PHE A 272 13.84 -12.26 -17.58
CA PHE A 272 12.79 -12.30 -16.57
C PHE A 272 11.41 -12.54 -17.20
N GLU A 273 10.57 -13.31 -16.50
CA GLU A 273 9.12 -13.32 -16.70
C GLU A 273 8.51 -12.17 -15.89
N ILE A 274 7.74 -11.32 -16.56
CA ILE A 274 7.34 -10.01 -16.03
C ILE A 274 5.82 -9.90 -16.11
N VAL A 275 5.24 -9.42 -15.02
CA VAL A 275 3.83 -9.05 -14.94
C VAL A 275 3.76 -7.59 -14.53
N THR A 276 3.06 -6.79 -15.31
CA THR A 276 2.66 -5.43 -14.93
C THR A 276 1.21 -5.49 -14.50
N LEU A 277 0.88 -4.90 -13.36
CA LEU A 277 -0.44 -4.92 -12.77
C LEU A 277 -0.92 -3.49 -12.50
N SER A 278 -2.21 -3.23 -12.72
CA SER A 278 -2.87 -2.03 -12.20
C SER A 278 -2.67 -1.92 -10.69
N TYR A 279 -2.65 -0.69 -10.17
CA TYR A 279 -2.19 -0.44 -8.79
C TYR A 279 -3.06 0.57 -8.04
N PRO A 280 -4.21 0.14 -7.48
CA PRO A 280 -4.89 0.94 -6.48
C PRO A 280 -4.04 0.96 -5.21
N ILE A 281 -3.66 2.14 -4.72
CA ILE A 281 -2.83 2.26 -3.52
C ILE A 281 -3.30 3.45 -2.69
N ASP A 282 -3.60 3.17 -1.43
CA ASP A 282 -3.92 4.16 -0.43
C ASP A 282 -2.70 4.47 0.44
N ILE A 283 -2.51 5.76 0.72
CA ILE A 283 -1.67 6.23 1.82
C ILE A 283 -2.60 6.68 2.93
N ARG A 284 -2.70 5.86 3.97
CA ARG A 284 -3.56 6.08 5.14
C ARG A 284 -2.77 6.78 6.23
N ILE A 285 -3.28 7.89 6.79
CA ILE A 285 -2.69 8.51 7.98
C ILE A 285 -3.15 7.73 9.21
N VAL A 286 -2.21 7.26 10.03
CA VAL A 286 -2.49 6.36 11.16
C VAL A 286 -1.69 6.78 12.40
N GLY A 287 -2.19 6.40 13.57
CA GLY A 287 -1.48 6.55 14.83
C GLY A 287 -0.39 5.50 15.03
N SER A 288 0.63 5.83 15.84
CA SER A 288 1.71 4.91 16.23
C SER A 288 1.28 3.68 17.04
N THR A 289 0.04 3.65 17.53
CA THR A 289 -0.47 2.56 18.38
C THR A 289 -0.90 1.36 17.55
N SER A 290 0.08 0.46 17.38
CA SER A 290 0.03 -1.00 17.26
C SER A 290 -1.36 -1.66 17.34
N VAL A 291 -1.64 -2.49 16.32
CA VAL A 291 -2.19 -3.86 16.39
C VAL A 291 -3.15 -4.13 17.56
N PRO A 292 -4.44 -4.48 17.34
CA PRO A 292 -5.26 -5.07 18.38
C PRO A 292 -4.49 -6.27 18.94
N GLU A 293 -4.08 -6.23 20.22
CA GLU A 293 -3.37 -7.35 20.83
C GLU A 293 -4.12 -8.65 20.52
N SER A 294 -3.42 -9.67 20.02
CA SER A 294 -4.05 -10.98 19.86
C SER A 294 -4.62 -11.34 21.23
N SER A 295 -5.92 -11.61 21.27
CA SER A 295 -6.70 -11.86 22.49
C SER A 295 -6.16 -13.03 23.34
N SER A 296 -5.19 -13.78 22.81
CA SER A 296 -4.44 -14.84 23.49
C SER A 296 -3.43 -14.35 24.54
N VAL A 297 -2.82 -13.16 24.40
CA VAL A 297 -1.78 -12.69 25.35
C VAL A 297 -2.39 -12.08 26.62
N LEU A 298 -3.47 -11.30 26.50
CA LEU A 298 -4.23 -10.80 27.65
C LEU A 298 -4.90 -11.94 28.46
N GLY A 299 -5.32 -13.01 27.78
CA GLY A 299 -5.85 -14.21 28.43
C GLY A 299 -4.84 -14.91 29.34
N LEU A 300 -3.56 -14.99 28.93
CA LEU A 300 -2.49 -15.58 29.73
C LEU A 300 -2.05 -14.68 30.89
N PHE A 301 -1.99 -13.36 30.70
CA PHE A 301 -1.66 -12.43 31.80
C PHE A 301 -2.76 -12.36 32.86
N MET A 302 -4.03 -12.44 32.48
CA MET A 302 -5.16 -12.49 33.43
C MET A 302 -5.22 -13.80 34.21
N LEU A 303 -4.90 -14.95 33.59
CA LEU A 303 -4.77 -16.24 34.28
C LEU A 303 -3.55 -16.29 35.22
N GLY A 304 -2.43 -15.68 34.82
CA GLY A 304 -1.23 -15.57 35.64
C GLY A 304 -1.45 -14.73 36.90
N ALA A 305 -2.17 -13.60 36.80
CA ALA A 305 -2.48 -12.72 37.92
C ALA A 305 -3.53 -13.31 38.88
N LEU A 306 -4.52 -14.08 38.38
CA LEU A 306 -5.50 -14.76 39.24
C LEU A 306 -4.91 -15.98 39.97
N GLY A 307 -3.90 -16.65 39.38
CA GLY A 307 -3.22 -17.80 39.99
C GLY A 307 -2.31 -17.44 41.18
N THR A 308 -1.67 -16.26 41.16
CA THR A 308 -0.82 -15.80 42.28
C THR A 308 -1.63 -15.24 43.44
N VAL A 309 -2.77 -14.58 43.19
CA VAL A 309 -3.62 -14.05 44.28
C VAL A 309 -4.35 -15.18 45.02
N ALA A 310 -4.75 -16.26 44.34
CA ALA A 310 -5.37 -17.41 44.98
C ALA A 310 -4.41 -18.22 45.87
N ARG A 311 -3.08 -18.14 45.65
CA ARG A 311 -2.09 -18.84 46.48
C ARG A 311 -1.65 -18.06 47.72
N MET A 312 -1.89 -16.75 47.77
CA MET A 312 -1.56 -15.92 48.94
C MET A 312 -2.63 -15.91 50.05
N THR A 313 -3.84 -16.41 49.77
CA THR A 313 -4.94 -16.49 50.75
C THR A 313 -5.13 -17.87 51.39
N SER A 314 -4.31 -18.87 51.04
CA SER A 314 -4.37 -20.25 51.59
C SER A 314 -3.28 -20.57 52.63
N GLN A 315 -2.47 -19.60 53.05
CA GLN A 315 -1.52 -19.79 54.15
C GLN A 315 -1.82 -18.82 55.29
N LYS A 316 -2.78 -19.20 56.14
CA LYS A 316 -2.84 -18.89 57.57
C LYS A 316 -3.60 -19.99 58.29
#